data_AF-A0A073JSE2-F1
#
_entry.id   AF-A0A073JSE2-F1
#
_cell.length_a   1.000
_cell.length_b   1.000
_cell.length_c   1.000
_cell.angle_alpha   90.00
_cell.angle_beta   90.00
_cell.angle_gamma   90.00
#
_symmetry.space_group_name_H-M   'P 1'
#
loop_
_entity.id
_entity.type
_entity.pdbx_description
1 polymer ?
#
loop_
_entity_poly.entity_id
_entity_poly.type
_entity_poly.pdbx_seq_one_letter_code
_entity_poly.pdbx_strand_id
1 'polypeptide(L)'
;MSEQRKSLYIANFNCTFGKDDKPMLDYFQEIVMPAFQLPKKRESEGNKYFFEKVRLIMTQGSIMLGGLLVKSTKLEVKSLYIEGEGLKSTDESYPSAPYSYFLINLQNHRMVIVKNQKGSPSLGNFSATASFLLKDYIREFNKGVEEKEEKLPMANLNVVAIPSEDVIRKELKKVKKIKEVVLRFYPLNGDIDGKKIFSYWRDELKELGSKSGFTQINTPGNKEKVVERVS
;
A
#
# COMPACT_ATOMS: atom_id res chain seq x y z
N MET A 1 9.96 8.50 -30.49
CA MET A 1 10.07 8.22 -29.04
C MET A 1 8.67 8.13 -28.48
N SER A 2 8.26 7.01 -27.89
CA SER A 2 6.91 6.90 -27.29
C SER A 2 6.90 7.61 -25.94
N GLU A 3 5.96 8.54 -25.75
CA GLU A 3 5.72 9.14 -24.43
C GLU A 3 5.26 8.03 -23.45
N GLN A 4 6.13 7.61 -22.55
CA GLN A 4 5.73 6.72 -21.46
C GLN A 4 4.92 7.52 -20.43
N ARG A 5 3.59 7.40 -20.49
CA ARG A 5 2.71 7.84 -19.40
C ARG A 5 3.01 7.02 -18.14
N LYS A 6 3.64 7.63 -17.15
CA LYS A 6 3.84 7.02 -15.83
C LYS A 6 2.52 7.03 -15.07
N SER A 7 2.11 5.86 -14.57
CA SER A 7 0.90 5.74 -13.74
C SER A 7 1.25 6.05 -12.28
N LEU A 8 0.64 7.11 -11.74
CA LEU A 8 0.76 7.53 -10.36
C LEU A 8 -0.48 7.10 -9.57
N TYR A 9 -0.27 6.55 -8.38
CA TYR A 9 -1.33 6.20 -7.45
C TYR A 9 -1.05 6.83 -6.09
N ILE A 10 -2.08 7.42 -5.50
CA ILE A 10 -2.05 8.00 -4.15
C ILE A 10 -2.75 7.05 -3.20
N ALA A 11 -2.23 6.91 -1.99
CA ALA A 11 -2.81 6.08 -0.94
C ALA A 11 -2.49 6.65 0.45
N ASN A 12 -3.21 6.18 1.46
CA ASN A 12 -2.82 6.36 2.86
C ASN A 12 -2.04 5.13 3.32
N PHE A 13 -0.89 5.35 3.97
CA PHE A 13 -0.05 4.35 4.60
C PHE A 13 -0.30 4.35 6.11
N ASN A 14 -1.26 3.55 6.56
CA ASN A 14 -1.60 3.47 7.98
C ASN A 14 -0.91 2.26 8.63
N CYS A 15 -0.03 2.48 9.60
CA CYS A 15 0.81 1.44 10.19
C CYS A 15 0.90 1.65 11.71
N THR A 16 0.23 0.80 12.47
CA THR A 16 0.25 0.86 13.94
C THR A 16 0.94 -0.36 14.53
N PHE A 17 1.34 -0.25 15.80
CA PHE A 17 2.10 -1.28 16.50
C PHE A 17 1.42 -1.74 17.79
N GLY A 18 1.41 -3.05 18.00
CA GLY A 18 1.01 -3.67 19.26
C GLY A 18 -0.50 -3.67 19.51
N LYS A 19 -0.89 -3.91 20.76
CA LYS A 19 -2.29 -3.97 21.17
C LYS A 19 -2.93 -2.59 21.28
N ASP A 20 -2.16 -1.59 21.66
CA ASP A 20 -2.65 -0.22 21.86
C ASP A 20 -2.60 0.64 20.58
N ASP A 21 -2.28 0.01 19.44
CA ASP A 21 -2.20 0.66 18.13
C ASP A 21 -1.31 1.90 18.14
N LYS A 22 -0.13 1.77 18.77
CA LYS A 22 0.86 2.85 18.86
C LYS A 22 1.24 3.36 17.46
N PRO A 23 1.39 4.69 17.27
CA PRO A 23 1.71 5.28 15.98
C PRO A 23 2.97 4.72 15.33
N MET A 24 3.00 4.75 14.00
CA MET A 24 4.15 4.31 13.20
C MET A 24 5.48 4.96 13.64
N LEU A 25 5.43 6.25 13.97
CA LEU A 25 6.61 7.06 14.25
C LEU A 25 7.35 6.63 15.52
N ASP A 26 6.63 6.13 16.53
CA ASP A 26 7.20 5.63 17.78
C ASP A 26 8.19 4.48 17.53
N TYR A 27 7.94 3.69 16.48
CA TYR A 27 8.74 2.51 16.11
C TYR A 27 9.42 2.67 14.74
N PHE A 28 9.54 3.90 14.24
CA PHE A 28 10.06 4.12 12.89
C PHE A 28 11.53 3.68 12.76
N GLN A 29 12.38 4.13 13.68
CA GLN A 29 13.81 3.81 13.65
C GLN A 29 14.09 2.37 14.08
N GLU A 30 13.28 1.84 14.99
CA GLU A 30 13.47 0.50 15.56
C GLU A 30 12.93 -0.61 14.65
N ILE A 31 11.82 -0.36 13.93
CA ILE A 31 11.12 -1.39 13.14
C ILE A 31 11.05 -1.01 11.67
N VAL A 32 10.40 0.12 11.34
CA VAL A 32 10.01 0.41 9.95
C VAL A 32 11.22 0.57 9.03
N MET A 33 12.14 1.44 9.41
CA MET A 33 13.34 1.76 8.65
C MET A 33 14.24 0.52 8.45
N PRO A 34 14.65 -0.20 9.51
CA PRO A 34 15.49 -1.39 9.33
C PRO A 34 14.77 -2.49 8.54
N ALA A 35 13.49 -2.76 8.80
CA ALA A 35 12.73 -3.76 8.04
C ALA A 35 12.70 -3.47 6.54
N PHE A 36 12.60 -2.20 6.15
CA PHE A 36 12.54 -1.79 4.75
C PHE A 36 13.92 -1.75 4.06
N GLN A 37 15.01 -1.68 4.83
CA GLN A 37 16.38 -1.66 4.32
C GLN A 37 17.05 -3.05 4.26
N LEU A 38 16.45 -4.06 4.90
CA LEU A 38 16.97 -5.42 4.83
C LEU A 38 16.81 -6.03 3.43
N PRO A 39 17.78 -6.85 2.97
CA PRO A 39 17.75 -7.49 1.65
C PRO A 39 16.80 -8.70 1.58
N LYS A 40 15.68 -8.65 2.30
CA LYS A 40 14.65 -9.69 2.36
C LYS A 40 13.71 -9.59 1.16
N LYS A 41 13.25 -10.74 0.66
CA LYS A 41 12.43 -10.84 -0.55
C LYS A 41 11.17 -11.63 -0.26
N ARG A 42 10.02 -11.06 -0.61
CA ARG A 42 8.73 -11.75 -0.57
C ARG A 42 8.53 -12.53 -1.86
N GLU A 43 8.30 -13.82 -1.78
CA GLU A 43 7.96 -14.66 -2.93
C GLU A 43 6.45 -14.73 -3.14
N SER A 44 6.00 -14.67 -4.39
CA SER A 44 4.58 -14.69 -4.75
C SER A 44 4.43 -14.97 -6.24
N GLU A 45 3.67 -16.02 -6.59
CA GLU A 45 3.37 -16.38 -8.00
C GLU A 45 4.65 -16.53 -8.86
N GLY A 46 5.68 -17.20 -8.35
CA GLY A 46 6.97 -17.37 -9.04
C GLY A 46 7.81 -16.10 -9.17
N ASN A 47 7.38 -14.97 -8.59
CA ASN A 47 8.09 -13.70 -8.59
C ASN A 47 8.66 -13.39 -7.22
N LYS A 48 9.72 -12.58 -7.17
CA LYS A 48 10.27 -12.03 -5.93
C LYS A 48 10.06 -10.53 -5.86
N TYR A 49 9.57 -10.03 -4.73
CA TYR A 49 9.31 -8.62 -4.47
C TYR A 49 10.16 -8.13 -3.31
N PHE A 50 10.81 -6.99 -3.46
CA PHE A 50 11.69 -6.43 -2.43
C PHE A 50 11.87 -4.93 -2.58
N PHE A 51 12.30 -4.28 -1.50
CA PHE A 51 12.64 -2.87 -1.52
C PHE A 51 14.12 -2.64 -1.81
N GLU A 52 14.41 -1.56 -2.52
CA GLU A 52 15.76 -1.14 -2.90
C GLU A 52 15.91 0.37 -2.71
N LYS A 53 17.14 0.78 -2.36
CA LYS A 53 17.49 2.21 -2.19
C LYS A 53 16.55 2.97 -1.26
N VAL A 54 16.09 2.32 -0.18
CA VAL A 54 15.21 2.93 0.81
C VAL A 54 15.99 3.95 1.66
N ARG A 55 15.51 5.19 1.68
CA ARG A 55 16.15 6.31 2.37
C ARG A 55 15.16 7.38 2.78
N LEU A 56 15.55 8.20 3.75
CA LEU A 56 14.85 9.43 4.08
C LEU A 56 15.18 10.51 3.05
N ILE A 57 14.17 11.30 2.68
CA ILE A 57 14.24 12.41 1.74
C ILE A 57 13.58 13.61 2.40
N MET A 58 14.31 14.71 2.50
CA MET A 58 13.77 16.00 2.94
C MET A 58 13.31 16.80 1.72
N THR A 59 12.06 17.24 1.72
CA THR A 59 11.54 18.11 0.65
C THR A 59 10.46 19.03 1.20
N GLN A 60 10.57 20.34 0.90
CA GLN A 60 9.58 21.35 1.31
C GLN A 60 9.26 21.34 2.82
N GLY A 61 10.25 21.06 3.67
CA GLY A 61 10.06 20.97 5.12
C GLY A 61 9.39 19.68 5.61
N SER A 62 9.03 18.75 4.73
CA SER A 62 8.51 17.43 5.06
C SER A 62 9.56 16.34 4.94
N ILE A 63 9.50 15.39 5.87
CA ILE A 63 10.30 14.17 5.86
C ILE A 63 9.53 13.07 5.13
N MET A 64 10.15 12.49 4.11
CA MET A 64 9.58 11.37 3.35
C MET A 64 10.48 10.14 3.44
N LEU A 65 9.88 8.96 3.56
CA LEU A 65 10.53 7.68 3.30
C LEU A 65 10.33 7.30 1.83
N GLY A 66 11.43 7.16 1.08
CA GLY A 66 11.38 6.88 -0.35
C GLY A 66 12.26 5.71 -0.75
N GLY A 67 11.87 5.01 -1.80
CA GLY A 67 12.64 3.89 -2.34
C GLY A 67 12.03 3.30 -3.61
N LEU A 68 12.56 2.14 -4.00
CA LEU A 68 12.09 1.34 -5.12
C LEU A 68 11.42 0.07 -4.59
N LEU A 69 10.29 -0.29 -5.18
CA LEU A 69 9.73 -1.64 -5.08
C LEU A 69 10.05 -2.37 -6.38
N VAL A 70 10.87 -3.41 -6.29
CA VAL A 70 11.33 -4.20 -7.43
C VAL A 70 10.54 -5.50 -7.49
N LYS A 71 10.12 -5.92 -8.69
CA LYS A 71 9.64 -7.27 -8.98
C LYS A 71 10.67 -7.98 -9.84
N SER A 72 11.38 -8.94 -9.27
CA SER A 72 12.21 -9.88 -10.03
C SER A 72 11.34 -10.99 -10.60
N THR A 73 11.38 -11.17 -11.91
CA THR A 73 10.56 -12.12 -12.67
C THR A 73 11.34 -12.69 -13.86
N LYS A 74 10.76 -13.68 -14.53
CA LYS A 74 11.23 -14.22 -15.80
C LYS A 74 10.09 -14.12 -16.81
N LEU A 75 10.39 -13.58 -17.99
CA LEU A 75 9.48 -13.62 -19.12
C LEU A 75 9.72 -14.91 -19.89
N GLU A 76 8.71 -15.77 -19.94
CA GLU A 76 8.73 -16.98 -20.76
C GLU A 76 8.04 -16.69 -22.09
N VAL A 77 8.77 -16.88 -23.18
CA VAL A 77 8.25 -16.77 -24.55
C VAL A 77 8.14 -18.18 -25.08
N LYS A 78 6.90 -18.68 -25.16
CA LYS A 78 6.59 -20.03 -25.67
C LYS A 78 6.18 -20.02 -27.14
N SER A 79 5.87 -18.85 -27.69
CA SER A 79 5.55 -18.69 -29.11
C SER A 79 5.80 -17.27 -29.57
N LEU A 80 6.12 -17.13 -30.86
CA LEU A 80 6.35 -15.86 -31.55
C LEU A 80 5.53 -15.85 -32.84
N TYR A 81 4.91 -14.71 -33.13
CA TYR A 81 4.25 -14.50 -34.41
C TYR A 81 5.21 -13.80 -35.37
N ILE A 82 5.51 -14.46 -36.48
CA ILE A 82 6.37 -13.91 -37.53
C ILE A 82 5.47 -13.56 -38.71
N GLU A 83 5.51 -12.29 -39.13
CA GLU A 83 4.72 -11.81 -40.26
C GLU A 83 5.06 -12.61 -41.53
N GLY A 84 4.04 -13.14 -42.21
CA GLY A 84 4.21 -14.02 -43.38
C GLY A 84 4.47 -15.50 -43.07
N GLU A 85 4.97 -15.85 -41.88
CA GLU A 85 5.27 -17.24 -41.48
C GLU A 85 4.31 -17.80 -40.42
N GLY A 86 3.53 -16.94 -39.76
CA GLY A 86 2.56 -17.33 -38.75
C GLY A 86 3.16 -17.56 -37.36
N LEU A 87 2.45 -18.31 -36.53
CA LEU A 87 2.84 -18.60 -35.15
C LEU A 87 3.89 -19.71 -35.11
N LYS A 88 5.06 -19.44 -34.54
CA LYS A 88 6.10 -20.44 -34.26
C LYS A 88 6.23 -20.70 -32.76
N SER A 89 6.44 -21.96 -32.40
CA SER A 89 6.77 -22.35 -31.04
C SER A 89 8.22 -21.98 -30.73
N THR A 90 8.49 -21.53 -29.50
CA THR A 90 9.83 -21.27 -28.97
C THR A 90 9.87 -21.64 -27.48
N ASP A 91 11.04 -21.60 -26.85
CA ASP A 91 11.19 -21.83 -25.42
C ASP A 91 12.30 -20.93 -24.84
N GLU A 92 12.08 -19.62 -24.93
CA GLU A 92 13.02 -18.62 -24.43
C GLU A 92 12.59 -18.10 -23.05
N SER A 93 13.58 -17.82 -22.20
CA SER A 93 13.35 -17.25 -20.87
C SER A 93 14.30 -16.09 -20.60
N TYR A 94 13.74 -14.91 -20.32
CA TYR A 94 14.50 -13.69 -20.09
C TYR A 94 14.30 -13.15 -18.67
N PRO A 95 15.37 -12.89 -17.90
CA PRO A 95 15.24 -12.25 -16.59
C PRO A 95 14.74 -10.81 -16.76
N SER A 96 13.85 -10.38 -15.86
CA SER A 96 13.31 -9.01 -15.86
C SER A 96 13.10 -8.50 -14.44
N ALA A 97 13.31 -7.19 -14.25
CA ALA A 97 13.21 -6.52 -12.95
C ALA A 97 12.44 -5.19 -13.04
N PRO A 98 11.16 -5.18 -13.50
CA PRO A 98 10.36 -3.97 -13.47
C PRO A 98 10.18 -3.45 -12.04
N TYR A 99 10.11 -2.13 -11.87
CA TYR A 99 10.06 -1.50 -10.56
C TYR A 99 9.14 -0.29 -10.50
N SER A 100 8.72 0.05 -9.28
CA SER A 100 7.92 1.23 -8.98
C SER A 100 8.63 2.09 -7.94
N TYR A 101 8.57 3.40 -8.08
CA TYR A 101 9.00 4.34 -7.04
C TYR A 101 7.92 4.42 -5.98
N PHE A 102 8.28 4.46 -4.71
CA PHE A 102 7.36 4.81 -3.64
C PHE A 102 7.90 5.96 -2.80
N LEU A 103 6.99 6.77 -2.28
CA LEU A 103 7.25 7.84 -1.31
C LEU A 103 6.15 7.78 -0.25
N ILE A 104 6.52 7.87 1.02
CA ILE A 104 5.61 7.96 2.16
C ILE A 104 5.98 9.24 2.91
N ASN A 105 5.04 10.17 3.05
CA ASN A 105 5.20 11.32 3.92
C ASN A 105 5.02 10.86 5.37
N LEU A 106 6.02 11.10 6.22
CA LEU A 106 6.01 10.61 7.60
C LEU A 106 5.13 11.45 8.54
N GLN A 107 4.75 12.67 8.14
CA GLN A 107 3.95 13.58 8.95
C GLN A 107 2.45 13.35 8.78
N ASN A 108 2.01 13.07 7.55
CA ASN A 108 0.58 12.92 7.22
C ASN A 108 0.24 11.55 6.62
N HIS A 109 1.22 10.64 6.58
CA HIS A 109 1.07 9.24 6.17
C HIS A 109 0.55 9.02 4.75
N ARG A 110 0.50 10.08 3.93
CA ARG A 110 0.18 9.96 2.51
C ARG A 110 1.34 9.31 1.79
N MET A 111 1.01 8.37 0.92
CA MET A 111 1.97 7.71 0.08
C MET A 111 1.63 7.84 -1.39
N VAL A 112 2.67 7.83 -2.21
CA VAL A 112 2.59 7.82 -3.66
C VAL A 112 3.37 6.63 -4.17
N ILE A 113 2.82 5.92 -5.16
CA ILE A 113 3.53 4.91 -5.93
C ILE A 113 3.46 5.23 -7.42
N VAL A 114 4.62 5.22 -8.09
CA VAL A 114 4.75 5.54 -9.51
C VAL A 114 5.34 4.34 -10.24
N LYS A 115 4.57 3.74 -11.15
CA LYS A 115 5.04 2.65 -12.00
C LYS A 115 6.03 3.19 -13.03
N ASN A 116 7.22 2.59 -13.10
CA ASN A 116 8.21 3.00 -14.11
C ASN A 116 7.83 2.54 -15.52
N GLN A 117 7.29 1.32 -15.64
CA GLN A 117 6.88 0.70 -16.90
C GLN A 117 5.71 -0.27 -16.74
N LYS A 118 5.15 -0.77 -17.86
CA LYS A 118 4.16 -1.87 -17.82
C LYS A 118 4.77 -3.09 -17.13
N GLY A 119 3.97 -3.76 -16.30
CA GLY A 119 4.44 -4.88 -15.47
C GLY A 119 5.15 -4.48 -14.17
N SER A 120 5.33 -3.18 -13.91
CA SER A 120 5.85 -2.70 -12.63
C SER A 120 4.91 -2.97 -11.46
N PRO A 121 5.44 -3.21 -10.25
CA PRO A 121 4.66 -3.49 -9.06
C PRO A 121 3.54 -2.47 -8.78
N SER A 122 2.39 -2.97 -8.37
CA SER A 122 1.23 -2.16 -7.98
C SER A 122 1.27 -1.75 -6.51
N LEU A 123 0.32 -0.89 -6.10
CA LEU A 123 0.07 -0.58 -4.69
C LEU A 123 -0.24 -1.85 -3.86
N GLY A 124 -0.96 -2.81 -4.44
CA GLY A 124 -1.22 -4.10 -3.78
C GLY A 124 0.07 -4.90 -3.55
N ASN A 125 0.98 -4.91 -4.53
CA ASN A 125 2.30 -5.52 -4.36
C ASN A 125 3.12 -4.81 -3.28
N PHE A 126 3.03 -3.48 -3.19
CA PHE A 126 3.65 -2.71 -2.13
C PHE A 126 3.12 -3.09 -0.76
N SER A 127 1.79 -3.06 -0.58
CA SER A 127 1.13 -3.40 0.69
C SER A 127 1.53 -4.79 1.19
N ALA A 128 1.47 -5.80 0.31
CA ALA A 128 1.86 -7.17 0.64
C ALA A 128 3.35 -7.29 0.99
N THR A 129 4.22 -6.56 0.29
CA THR A 129 5.68 -6.61 0.51
C THR A 129 6.07 -5.88 1.80
N ALA A 130 5.54 -4.69 2.04
CA ALA A 130 5.75 -3.97 3.30
C ALA A 130 5.24 -4.77 4.51
N SER A 131 4.04 -5.36 4.42
CA SER A 131 3.49 -6.18 5.51
C SER A 131 4.35 -7.41 5.78
N PHE A 132 4.84 -8.08 4.74
CA PHE A 132 5.77 -9.19 4.86
C PHE A 132 7.06 -8.78 5.56
N LEU A 133 7.71 -7.70 5.11
CA LEU A 133 9.00 -7.26 5.64
C LEU A 133 8.91 -6.85 7.12
N LEU A 134 7.87 -6.10 7.50
CA LEU A 134 7.65 -5.71 8.90
C LEU A 134 7.47 -6.93 9.79
N LYS A 135 6.60 -7.87 9.38
CA LYS A 135 6.34 -9.10 10.14
C LYS A 135 7.56 -10.01 10.21
N ASP A 136 8.31 -10.15 9.12
CA ASP A 136 9.55 -10.92 9.08
C ASP A 136 10.57 -10.35 10.06
N TYR A 137 10.82 -9.04 9.98
CA TYR A 137 11.76 -8.35 10.86
C TYR A 137 11.42 -8.53 12.35
N ILE A 138 10.18 -8.21 12.73
CA ILE A 138 9.71 -8.34 14.12
C ILE A 138 9.85 -9.79 14.60
N ARG A 139 9.47 -10.76 13.77
CA ARG A 139 9.56 -12.18 14.12
C ARG A 139 11.01 -12.61 14.31
N GLU A 140 11.92 -12.24 13.40
CA GLU A 140 13.33 -12.61 13.52
C GLU A 140 14.00 -11.96 14.73
N PHE A 141 13.69 -10.70 15.02
CA PHE A 141 14.16 -10.03 16.25
C PHE A 141 13.66 -10.76 17.49
N ASN A 142 12.34 -10.99 17.59
CA ASN A 142 11.71 -11.58 18.77
C ASN A 142 12.08 -13.04 19.03
N LYS A 143 12.71 -13.75 18.08
CA LYS A 143 13.23 -15.11 18.31
C LYS A 143 14.37 -15.14 19.32
N GLY A 144 15.19 -14.09 19.35
CA GLY A 144 16.37 -13.99 20.22
C GLY A 144 16.10 -13.31 21.56
N VAL A 145 14.85 -12.93 21.84
CA VAL A 145 14.48 -12.17 23.03
C VAL A 145 13.65 -13.07 23.95
N GLU A 146 14.17 -13.33 25.14
CA GLU A 146 13.49 -14.15 26.16
C GLU A 146 12.40 -13.34 26.86
N GLU A 147 12.78 -12.16 27.37
CA GLU A 147 11.90 -11.26 28.11
C GLU A 147 10.79 -10.69 27.23
N LYS A 148 9.56 -10.69 27.74
CA LYS A 148 8.40 -10.32 26.93
C LYS A 148 8.33 -8.81 26.66
N GLU A 149 8.80 -8.02 27.61
CA GLU A 149 8.80 -6.55 27.61
C GLU A 149 9.79 -5.98 26.60
N GLU A 150 10.84 -6.74 26.28
CA GLU A 150 11.86 -6.39 25.28
C GLU A 150 11.47 -6.79 23.85
N LYS A 151 10.36 -7.54 23.67
CA LYS A 151 9.88 -7.93 22.35
C LYS A 151 9.28 -6.77 21.59
N LEU A 152 9.65 -6.67 20.32
CA LEU A 152 9.04 -5.73 19.40
C LEU A 152 7.55 -6.04 19.21
N PRO A 153 6.69 -5.00 19.22
CA PRO A 153 5.27 -5.17 18.98
C PRO A 153 4.98 -5.58 17.53
N MET A 154 3.91 -6.36 17.32
CA MET A 154 3.45 -6.75 15.99
C MET A 154 2.96 -5.54 15.19
N ALA A 155 3.28 -5.51 13.89
CA ALA A 155 2.85 -4.45 12.97
C ALA A 155 1.47 -4.73 12.36
N ASN A 156 0.60 -3.72 12.37
CA ASN A 156 -0.69 -3.70 11.70
C ASN A 156 -0.66 -2.68 10.56
N LEU A 157 -0.45 -3.16 9.33
CA LEU A 157 -0.35 -2.31 8.14
C LEU A 157 -1.64 -2.33 7.31
N ASN A 158 -2.17 -1.16 7.00
CA ASN A 158 -3.28 -0.94 6.09
C ASN A 158 -2.91 0.14 5.05
N VAL A 159 -2.85 -0.25 3.78
CA VAL A 159 -2.59 0.66 2.67
C VAL A 159 -3.85 0.82 1.83
N VAL A 160 -4.44 2.01 1.83
CA VAL A 160 -5.73 2.28 1.20
C VAL A 160 -5.55 3.29 0.07
N ALA A 161 -5.89 2.90 -1.16
CA ALA A 161 -5.84 3.80 -2.32
C ALA A 161 -6.80 4.98 -2.12
N ILE A 162 -6.36 6.18 -2.47
CA ILE A 162 -7.19 7.38 -2.54
C ILE A 162 -7.54 7.59 -4.01
N PRO A 163 -8.74 7.20 -4.46
CA PRO A 163 -9.20 7.56 -5.79
C PRO A 163 -9.44 9.07 -5.87
N SER A 164 -9.14 9.69 -7.01
CA SER A 164 -9.47 11.11 -7.21
C SER A 164 -10.98 11.29 -7.40
N GLU A 165 -11.51 12.43 -6.97
CA GLU A 165 -12.93 12.79 -7.15
C GLU A 165 -13.40 12.56 -8.59
N ASP A 166 -12.61 12.98 -9.58
CA ASP A 166 -12.92 12.82 -11.00
C ASP A 166 -13.05 11.37 -11.42
N VAL A 167 -12.20 10.48 -10.91
CA VAL A 167 -12.25 9.04 -11.19
C VAL A 167 -13.51 8.45 -10.55
N ILE A 168 -13.78 8.76 -9.29
CA ILE A 168 -14.99 8.28 -8.59
C ILE A 168 -16.24 8.76 -9.32
N ARG A 169 -16.31 10.04 -9.67
CA ARG A 169 -17.43 10.66 -10.40
C ARG A 169 -17.61 10.02 -11.77
N LYS A 170 -16.52 9.79 -12.52
CA LYS A 170 -16.57 9.13 -13.84
C LYS A 170 -17.07 7.70 -13.75
N GLU A 171 -16.63 6.93 -12.77
CA GLU A 171 -17.10 5.55 -12.59
C GLU A 171 -18.55 5.50 -12.10
N LEU A 172 -18.95 6.35 -11.14
CA LEU A 172 -20.33 6.42 -10.65
C LEU A 172 -21.34 6.90 -11.71
N LYS A 173 -20.91 7.69 -12.71
CA LYS A 173 -21.75 8.05 -13.88
C LYS A 173 -22.16 6.82 -14.69
N LYS A 174 -21.29 5.80 -14.81
CA LYS A 174 -21.57 4.56 -15.54
C LYS A 174 -22.46 3.59 -14.76
N VAL A 175 -22.54 3.73 -13.44
CA VAL A 175 -23.31 2.84 -12.57
C VAL A 175 -24.79 3.17 -12.64
N LYS A 176 -25.65 2.24 -13.09
CA LYS A 176 -27.11 2.46 -13.13
C LYS A 176 -27.72 2.64 -11.74
N LYS A 177 -27.28 1.83 -10.77
CA LYS A 177 -27.76 1.84 -9.38
C LYS A 177 -26.63 1.41 -8.45
N ILE A 178 -26.33 2.20 -7.42
CA ILE A 178 -25.41 1.79 -6.35
C ILE A 178 -26.19 0.84 -5.45
N LYS A 179 -25.64 -0.34 -5.14
CA LYS A 179 -26.28 -1.31 -4.22
C LYS A 179 -25.90 -1.05 -2.77
N GLU A 180 -24.64 -0.70 -2.53
CA GLU A 180 -24.13 -0.41 -1.19
C GLU A 180 -22.91 0.50 -1.27
N VAL A 181 -22.65 1.23 -0.19
CA VAL A 181 -21.39 1.95 0.07
C VAL A 181 -20.89 1.50 1.43
N VAL A 182 -19.67 0.98 1.48
CA VAL A 182 -19.03 0.48 2.71
C VAL A 182 -17.86 1.39 3.06
N LEU A 183 -17.95 2.07 4.21
CA LEU A 183 -16.86 2.86 4.77
C LEU A 183 -16.19 2.05 5.87
N ARG A 184 -14.88 1.79 5.75
CA ARG A 184 -14.11 1.03 6.75
C ARG A 184 -13.26 1.97 7.58
N PHE A 185 -13.28 1.76 8.90
CA PHE A 185 -12.57 2.57 9.88
C PHE A 185 -11.46 1.74 10.50
N TYR A 186 -10.28 2.34 10.60
CA TYR A 186 -9.07 1.78 11.19
C TYR A 186 -8.49 2.77 12.22
N PRO A 187 -7.65 2.31 13.16
CA PRO A 187 -6.94 3.18 14.08
C PRO A 187 -6.01 4.10 13.28
N LEU A 188 -5.89 5.37 13.67
CA LEU A 188 -5.03 6.34 12.97
C LEU A 188 -3.60 6.26 13.49
N ASN A 189 -2.62 6.64 12.66
CA ASN A 189 -1.22 6.87 13.06
C ASN A 189 -1.03 8.14 13.94
N GLY A 190 -2.00 8.48 14.78
CA GLY A 190 -1.99 9.71 15.59
C GLY A 190 -2.46 10.99 14.87
N ASP A 191 -2.98 10.87 13.64
CA ASP A 191 -3.51 12.02 12.90
C ASP A 191 -4.83 12.56 13.48
N ILE A 192 -5.08 13.85 13.28
CA ILE A 192 -6.38 14.48 13.50
C ILE A 192 -7.12 14.52 12.16
N ASP A 193 -8.23 13.78 12.08
CA ASP A 193 -9.10 13.80 10.90
C ASP A 193 -10.05 15.01 10.95
N GLY A 194 -10.15 15.76 9.86
CA GLY A 194 -10.93 17.01 9.80
C GLY A 194 -12.45 16.82 9.70
N LYS A 195 -12.95 15.60 9.48
CA LYS A 195 -14.39 15.32 9.31
C LYS A 195 -15.00 14.77 10.61
N LYS A 196 -15.87 15.57 11.25
CA LYS A 196 -16.56 15.25 12.53
C LYS A 196 -17.23 13.87 12.62
N ILE A 197 -17.76 13.36 11.50
CA ILE A 197 -18.41 12.04 11.49
C ILE A 197 -17.40 10.90 11.65
N PHE A 198 -16.19 11.06 11.11
CA PHE A 198 -15.16 10.03 11.20
C PHE A 198 -14.47 10.02 12.55
N SER A 199 -14.33 11.19 13.20
CA SER A 199 -13.87 11.25 14.59
C SER A 199 -14.86 10.52 15.51
N TYR A 200 -16.16 10.84 15.40
CA TYR A 200 -17.20 10.18 16.19
C TYR A 200 -17.16 8.65 16.09
N TRP A 201 -17.15 8.09 14.88
CA TRP A 201 -17.11 6.62 14.70
C TRP A 201 -15.84 5.98 15.26
N ARG A 202 -14.69 6.67 15.18
CA ARG A 202 -13.45 6.14 15.76
C ARG A 202 -13.42 6.26 17.27
N ASP A 203 -13.99 7.31 17.83
CA ASP A 203 -14.14 7.46 19.28
C ASP A 203 -15.06 6.38 19.83
N GLU A 204 -16.18 6.11 19.14
CA GLU A 204 -17.08 5.00 19.47
C GLU A 204 -16.38 3.63 19.36
N LEU A 205 -15.57 3.40 18.31
CA LEU A 205 -14.77 2.18 18.22
C LEU A 205 -13.78 2.02 19.39
N LYS A 206 -13.15 3.11 19.83
CA LYS A 206 -12.27 3.10 21.01
C LYS A 206 -13.03 2.79 22.29
N GLU A 207 -14.18 3.43 22.50
CA GLU A 207 -15.06 3.18 23.66
C GLU A 207 -15.55 1.73 23.72
N LEU A 208 -15.86 1.14 22.56
CA LEU A 208 -16.27 -0.26 22.42
C LEU A 208 -15.08 -1.24 22.45
N GLY A 209 -13.84 -0.77 22.53
CA GLY A 209 -12.64 -1.60 22.51
C GLY A 209 -12.40 -2.33 21.19
N SER A 210 -12.95 -1.81 20.08
CA SER A 210 -12.80 -2.40 18.75
C SER A 210 -11.70 -1.71 17.94
N LYS A 211 -10.82 -2.51 17.33
CA LYS A 211 -9.74 -2.03 16.46
C LYS A 211 -10.20 -1.61 15.07
N SER A 212 -11.36 -2.07 14.63
CA SER A 212 -11.86 -1.77 13.29
C SER A 212 -13.37 -1.81 13.24
N GLY A 213 -13.94 -0.99 12.39
CA GLY A 213 -15.37 -0.98 12.14
C GLY A 213 -15.68 -0.72 10.69
N PHE A 214 -16.94 -0.86 10.32
CA PHE A 214 -17.42 -0.34 9.07
C PHE A 214 -18.86 0.15 9.21
N THR A 215 -19.25 1.09 8.36
CA THR A 215 -20.66 1.44 8.17
C THR A 215 -21.06 1.13 6.73
N GLN A 216 -22.26 0.60 6.56
CA GLN A 216 -22.81 0.24 5.27
C GLN A 216 -24.05 1.07 4.99
N ILE A 217 -24.04 1.79 3.88
CA ILE A 217 -25.18 2.55 3.38
C ILE A 217 -25.77 1.78 2.22
N ASN A 218 -26.98 1.26 2.40
CA ASN A 218 -27.66 0.48 1.38
C ASN A 218 -28.34 1.38 0.35
N THR A 219 -28.09 1.07 -0.91
CA THR A 219 -28.76 1.63 -2.08
C THR A 219 -28.84 3.17 -2.15
N PRO A 220 -27.72 3.92 -1.96
CA PRO A 220 -27.78 5.37 -1.98
C PRO A 220 -28.15 5.91 -3.37
N GLY A 221 -29.17 6.76 -3.43
CA GLY A 221 -29.65 7.39 -4.68
C GLY A 221 -28.85 8.63 -5.10
N ASN A 222 -28.23 9.33 -4.15
CA ASN A 222 -27.50 10.57 -4.42
C ASN A 222 -26.01 10.31 -4.64
N LYS A 223 -25.62 10.14 -5.91
CA LYS A 223 -24.24 9.83 -6.30
C LYS A 223 -23.25 10.96 -5.98
N GLU A 224 -23.67 12.22 -6.07
CA GLU A 224 -22.80 13.37 -5.79
C GLU A 224 -22.43 13.44 -4.31
N LYS A 225 -23.40 13.22 -3.41
CA LYS A 225 -23.14 13.12 -1.98
C LYS A 225 -22.31 11.90 -1.60
N VAL A 226 -22.34 10.83 -2.42
CA VAL A 226 -21.42 9.70 -2.25
C VAL A 226 -20.00 10.12 -2.59
N VAL A 227 -19.76 10.80 -3.71
CA VAL A 227 -18.42 11.33 -4.09
C VAL A 227 -17.85 12.22 -3.00
N GLU A 228 -18.61 13.22 -2.54
CA GLU A 228 -18.19 14.16 -1.48
C GLU A 228 -17.82 13.47 -0.16
N ARG A 229 -18.47 12.34 0.16
CA ARG A 229 -18.20 11.59 1.38
C ARG A 229 -16.93 10.74 1.32
N VAL A 230 -16.61 10.19 0.16
CA VAL A 230 -15.48 9.24 0.01
C VAL A 230 -14.18 9.88 -0.46
N SER A 231 -14.23 11.17 -0.82
CA SER A 231 -13.09 11.97 -1.26
C SER A 231 -12.59 12.86 -0.12
#